data_AF-E8U843-F1
#
_entry.id   AF-E8U843-F1
#
_cell.length_a   1.000
_cell.length_b   1.000
_cell.length_c   1.000
_cell.angle_alpha   90.00
_cell.angle_beta   90.00
_cell.angle_gamma   90.00
#
_symmetry.space_group_name_H-M   'P 1'
#
loop_
_entity.id
_entity.type
_entity.pdbx_description
1 polymer ?
#
loop_
_entity_poly.entity_id
_entity_poly.type
_entity_poly.pdbx_seq_one_letter_code
_entity_poly.pdbx_strand_id
1 'polypeptide(L)'
;MLRPSLLIVAAWGAVSVVAYAWAFARFDVLVMVAWAALALGTWSAMRRAPPGARRAWWVTLLVFPAWEFALKWLISRDVMAYSWWWLNRLEHWGWMTAVLVLLLPTYRGVLRGSVGFALVFVLGLSALIGNANEMFEFAWRLRRGGVDVSVLYRDTMQDLIVNVAGALTAFVIAWRLQRAERRAVSE
;
A
#
# COMPACT_ATOMS: atom_id res chain seq x y z
N MET A 1 13.98 21.71 -16.03
CA MET A 1 13.67 22.05 -14.62
C MET A 1 12.71 21.02 -14.04
N LEU A 2 13.04 20.42 -12.90
CA LEU A 2 12.13 19.51 -12.19
C LEU A 2 10.95 20.32 -11.62
N ARG A 3 9.73 19.78 -11.68
CA ARG A 3 8.56 20.47 -11.13
C ARG A 3 8.58 20.40 -9.59
N PRO A 4 8.14 21.46 -8.88
CA PRO A 4 8.15 21.49 -7.42
C PRO A 4 7.50 20.27 -6.77
N SER A 5 6.38 19.79 -7.31
CA SER A 5 5.68 18.64 -6.74
C SER A 5 6.36 17.30 -6.98
N LEU A 6 7.15 17.12 -8.05
CA LEU A 6 8.00 15.93 -8.20
C LEU A 6 9.13 15.94 -7.17
N LEU A 7 9.70 17.13 -6.90
CA LEU A 7 10.71 17.29 -5.85
C LEU A 7 10.13 16.95 -4.48
N ILE A 8 8.88 17.32 -4.20
CA ILE A 8 8.18 16.94 -2.96
C ILE A 8 8.04 15.42 -2.86
N VAL A 9 7.58 14.73 -3.92
CA VAL A 9 7.44 13.26 -3.89
C VAL A 9 8.80 12.59 -3.66
N ALA A 10 9.85 13.05 -4.36
CA ALA A 10 11.20 12.50 -4.24
C ALA A 10 11.79 12.77 -2.85
N ALA A 11 11.68 14.00 -2.34
CA ALA A 11 12.18 14.39 -1.03
C ALA A 11 11.44 13.64 0.09
N TRP A 12 10.11 13.53 -0.01
CA TRP A 12 9.32 12.77 0.95
C TRP A 12 9.71 11.29 0.96
N GLY A 13 9.80 10.66 -0.21
CA GLY A 13 10.26 9.28 -0.33
C GLY A 13 11.66 9.07 0.26
N ALA A 14 12.60 9.98 -0.01
CA ALA A 14 13.94 9.92 0.55
C ALA A 14 13.93 10.07 2.08
N VAL A 15 13.18 11.03 2.62
CA VAL A 15 13.02 11.23 4.07
C VAL A 15 12.42 9.98 4.73
N SER A 16 11.38 9.38 4.14
CA SER A 16 10.80 8.14 4.65
C SER A 16 11.83 7.00 4.68
N VAL A 17 12.57 6.80 3.57
CA VAL A 17 13.61 5.74 3.52
C VAL A 17 14.71 5.96 4.57
N VAL A 18 15.21 7.19 4.70
CA VAL A 18 16.26 7.53 5.68
C VAL A 18 15.76 7.34 7.11
N ALA A 19 14.55 7.80 7.42
CA ALA A 19 13.94 7.63 8.74
C ALA A 19 13.83 6.14 9.12
N TYR A 20 13.40 5.30 8.16
CA TYR A 20 13.31 3.85 8.39
C TYR A 20 14.68 3.18 8.51
N ALA A 21 15.65 3.58 7.69
CA ALA A 21 17.01 3.04 7.77
C ALA A 21 17.69 3.33 9.11
N TRP A 22 17.29 4.43 9.77
CA TRP A 22 17.78 4.79 11.09
C TRP A 22 17.05 4.04 12.22
N ALA A 23 15.75 3.81 12.10
CA ALA A 23 14.90 3.30 13.19
C ALA A 23 14.65 1.78 13.17
N PHE A 24 14.70 1.12 12.01
CA PHE A 24 14.16 -0.22 11.83
C PHE A 24 15.09 -1.18 11.08
N ALA A 25 14.66 -2.43 10.95
CA ALA A 25 15.41 -3.47 10.27
C ALA A 25 15.44 -3.25 8.74
N ARG A 26 16.42 -3.89 8.08
CA ARG A 26 16.64 -3.77 6.62
C ARG A 26 15.38 -4.08 5.80
N PHE A 27 14.53 -5.00 6.25
CA PHE A 27 13.30 -5.35 5.54
C PHE A 27 12.32 -4.17 5.47
N ASP A 28 12.11 -3.45 6.57
CA ASP A 28 11.23 -2.27 6.60
C ASP A 28 11.74 -1.15 5.68
N VAL A 29 13.07 -1.01 5.57
CA VAL A 29 13.70 -0.08 4.62
C VAL A 29 13.36 -0.44 3.18
N LEU A 30 13.40 -1.73 2.82
CA LEU A 30 13.05 -2.18 1.47
C LEU A 30 11.59 -1.87 1.12
N VAL A 31 10.67 -2.01 2.07
CA VAL A 31 9.26 -1.62 1.89
C VAL A 31 9.15 -0.13 1.58
N MET A 32 9.87 0.73 2.31
CA MET A 32 9.87 2.17 2.05
C MET A 32 10.57 2.56 0.74
N VAL A 33 11.60 1.83 0.32
CA VAL A 33 12.23 2.03 -0.99
C VAL A 33 11.25 1.68 -2.10
N ALA A 34 10.55 0.54 -1.99
CA ALA A 34 9.51 0.14 -2.93
C ALA A 34 8.36 1.15 -2.98
N TRP A 35 7.94 1.68 -1.83
CA TRP A 35 6.95 2.74 -1.73
C TRP A 35 7.38 4.02 -2.45
N ALA A 36 8.59 4.50 -2.19
CA ALA A 36 9.14 5.70 -2.84
C ALA A 36 9.24 5.50 -4.36
N ALA A 37 9.71 4.33 -4.81
CA ALA A 37 9.76 3.99 -6.22
C ALA A 37 8.37 3.96 -6.87
N LEU A 38 7.38 3.37 -6.19
CA LEU A 38 6.00 3.32 -6.65
C LEU A 38 5.38 4.72 -6.77
N ALA A 39 5.59 5.57 -5.78
CA ALA A 39 5.13 6.96 -5.80
C ALA A 39 5.75 7.74 -6.97
N LEU A 40 7.06 7.60 -7.18
CA LEU A 40 7.75 8.24 -8.31
C LEU A 40 7.27 7.71 -9.67
N GLY A 41 7.08 6.39 -9.79
CA GLY A 41 6.61 5.75 -11.02
C GLY A 41 5.18 6.14 -11.38
N THR A 42 4.32 6.39 -10.39
CA THR A 42 2.90 6.74 -10.60
C THR A 42 2.64 8.25 -10.71
N TRP A 43 3.61 9.09 -10.31
CA TRP A 43 3.51 10.54 -10.25
C TRP A 43 3.01 11.19 -11.56
N SER A 44 3.67 10.88 -12.68
CA SER A 44 3.37 11.50 -13.98
C SER A 44 1.94 11.23 -14.45
N ALA A 45 1.40 10.06 -14.10
CA ALA A 45 0.04 9.68 -14.42
C ALA A 45 -0.96 10.34 -13.46
N MET A 46 -0.67 10.37 -12.15
CA MET A 46 -1.52 11.04 -11.15
C MET A 46 -1.64 12.54 -11.33
N ARG A 47 -0.61 13.20 -11.87
CA ARG A 47 -0.69 14.63 -12.21
C ARG A 47 -1.82 14.95 -13.19
N ARG A 48 -2.15 14.00 -14.07
CA ARG A 48 -3.22 14.10 -15.07
C ARG A 48 -4.54 13.49 -14.59
N ALA A 49 -4.56 12.91 -13.39
CA ALA A 49 -5.78 12.36 -12.80
C ALA A 49 -6.68 13.49 -12.25
N PRO A 50 -8.01 13.30 -12.23
CA PRO A 50 -8.94 14.26 -11.66
C PRO A 50 -8.67 14.55 -10.18
N PRO A 51 -9.21 15.67 -9.67
CA PRO A 51 -8.88 16.18 -8.34
C PRO A 51 -9.09 15.15 -7.23
N GLY A 52 -10.18 14.37 -7.29
CA GLY A 52 -10.49 13.36 -6.27
C GLY A 52 -9.46 12.24 -6.22
N ALA A 53 -9.10 11.64 -7.36
CA ALA A 53 -8.04 10.64 -7.45
C ALA A 53 -6.70 11.20 -7.01
N ARG A 54 -6.38 12.43 -7.43
CA ARG A 54 -5.14 13.12 -7.04
C ARG A 54 -5.06 13.36 -5.55
N ARG A 55 -6.16 13.76 -4.92
CA ARG A 55 -6.25 13.95 -3.47
C ARG A 55 -6.06 12.64 -2.73
N ALA A 56 -6.77 11.57 -3.13
CA ALA A 56 -6.62 10.25 -2.51
C ALA A 56 -5.17 9.78 -2.58
N TRP A 57 -4.54 9.88 -3.75
CA TRP A 57 -3.14 9.52 -3.93
C TRP A 57 -2.18 10.34 -3.06
N TRP A 58 -2.37 11.66 -2.97
CA TRP A 58 -1.52 12.52 -2.10
C TRP A 58 -1.69 12.20 -0.62
N VAL A 59 -2.94 12.02 -0.17
CA VAL A 59 -3.23 11.63 1.21
C VAL A 59 -2.55 10.31 1.50
N THR A 60 -2.71 9.32 0.64
CA THR A 60 -2.06 8.02 0.78
C THR A 60 -0.53 8.14 0.81
N LEU A 61 0.07 8.86 -0.15
CA LEU A 61 1.51 9.09 -0.23
C LEU A 61 2.10 9.67 1.06
N LEU A 62 1.42 10.67 1.64
CA LEU A 62 1.91 11.41 2.80
C LEU A 62 1.60 10.71 4.11
N VAL A 63 0.39 10.16 4.25
CA VAL A 63 -0.07 9.58 5.52
C VAL A 63 0.51 8.19 5.74
N PHE A 64 0.60 7.36 4.70
CA PHE A 64 0.96 5.95 4.89
C PHE A 64 2.36 5.75 5.50
N PRO A 65 3.45 6.37 4.99
CA PRO A 65 4.76 6.22 5.62
C PRO A 65 4.82 6.75 7.05
N ALA A 66 4.10 7.83 7.35
CA ALA A 66 4.06 8.40 8.69
C ALA A 66 3.30 7.51 9.68
N TRP A 67 2.16 6.96 9.25
CA TRP A 67 1.36 6.02 10.04
C TRP A 67 2.11 4.72 10.32
N GLU A 68 2.69 4.11 9.29
CA GLU A 68 3.48 2.89 9.40
C GLU A 68 4.71 3.12 10.31
N PHE A 69 5.38 4.28 10.18
CA PHE A 69 6.53 4.61 11.02
C PHE A 69 6.10 4.71 12.48
N ALA A 70 5.00 5.41 12.75
CA ALA A 70 4.48 5.59 14.09
C ALA A 70 4.12 4.25 14.74
N LEU A 71 3.42 3.37 14.02
CA LEU A 71 3.08 2.04 14.51
C LEU A 71 4.34 1.23 14.87
N LYS A 72 5.27 1.10 13.93
CA LYS A 72 6.51 0.34 14.14
C LYS A 72 7.37 0.94 15.24
N TRP A 73 7.41 2.26 15.34
CA TRP A 73 8.15 2.94 16.40
C TRP A 73 7.54 2.65 17.77
N LEU A 74 6.21 2.77 17.92
CA LEU A 74 5.51 2.46 19.18
C LEU A 74 5.71 1.01 19.61
N ILE A 75 5.69 0.07 18.65
CA ILE A 75 5.98 -1.34 18.88
C ILE A 75 7.43 -1.53 19.33
N SER A 76 8.40 -0.92 18.65
CA SER A 76 9.84 -1.04 18.97
C SER A 76 10.24 -0.45 20.32
N ARG A 77 9.37 0.38 20.92
CA ARG A 77 9.56 1.03 22.22
C ARG A 77 8.75 0.38 23.33
N ASP A 78 8.13 -0.76 23.07
CA ASP A 78 7.24 -1.47 24.00
C ASP A 78 6.10 -0.58 24.54
N VAL A 79 5.74 0.51 23.84
CA VAL A 79 4.62 1.39 24.21
C VAL A 79 3.30 0.69 23.91
N MET A 80 3.28 -0.12 22.86
CA MET A 80 2.14 -0.92 22.44
C MET A 80 2.60 -2.36 22.20
N ALA A 81 2.01 -3.32 22.92
CA ALA A 81 2.32 -4.73 22.74
C ALA A 81 1.97 -5.15 21.30
N TYR A 82 2.93 -5.74 20.60
CA TYR A 82 2.68 -6.23 19.25
C TYR A 82 1.69 -7.40 19.28
N SER A 83 0.49 -7.15 18.77
CA SER A 83 -0.52 -8.16 18.58
C SER A 83 -0.41 -8.69 17.16
N TRP A 84 0.14 -9.89 17.04
CA TRP A 84 0.15 -10.68 15.81
C TRP A 84 -1.24 -10.87 15.20
N TRP A 85 -2.30 -10.70 16.00
CA TRP A 85 -3.67 -10.89 15.54
C TRP A 85 -4.36 -9.60 15.08
N TRP A 86 -4.17 -8.47 15.77
CA TRP A 86 -4.86 -7.22 15.41
C TRP A 86 -3.96 -6.24 14.66
N LEU A 87 -2.74 -6.01 15.14
CA LEU A 87 -1.85 -5.00 14.57
C LEU A 87 -1.29 -5.46 13.24
N ASN A 88 -0.84 -6.72 13.15
CA ASN A 88 -0.36 -7.27 11.88
C ASN A 88 -1.44 -7.19 10.80
N ARG A 89 -2.67 -7.60 11.12
CA ARG A 89 -3.80 -7.53 10.17
C ARG A 89 -4.12 -6.09 9.77
N LEU A 90 -4.07 -5.15 10.70
CA LEU A 90 -4.27 -3.73 10.37
C LEU A 90 -3.18 -3.21 9.42
N GLU A 91 -1.93 -3.62 9.61
CA GLU A 91 -0.80 -3.33 8.70
C GLU A 91 -1.08 -3.88 7.30
N HIS A 92 -1.47 -5.15 7.16
CA HIS A 92 -1.83 -5.75 5.87
C HIS A 92 -2.99 -5.03 5.17
N TRP A 93 -4.06 -4.73 5.91
CA TRP A 93 -5.20 -3.97 5.38
C TRP A 93 -4.77 -2.57 4.89
N GLY A 94 -4.01 -1.86 5.71
CA GLY A 94 -3.55 -0.50 5.44
C GLY A 94 -2.60 -0.49 4.24
N TRP A 95 -1.62 -1.39 4.24
CA TRP A 95 -0.64 -1.53 3.17
C TRP A 95 -1.29 -1.87 1.84
N MET A 96 -2.18 -2.86 1.80
CA MET A 96 -2.85 -3.23 0.54
C MET A 96 -3.75 -2.10 0.02
N THR A 97 -4.48 -1.43 0.92
CA THR A 97 -5.30 -0.27 0.54
C THR A 97 -4.42 0.83 -0.07
N ALA A 98 -3.31 1.14 0.59
CA ALA A 98 -2.39 2.21 0.23
C ALA A 98 -1.70 1.93 -1.12
N VAL A 99 -1.19 0.71 -1.32
CA VAL A 99 -0.55 0.29 -2.57
C VAL A 99 -1.50 0.38 -3.75
N LEU A 100 -2.75 -0.09 -3.59
CA LEU A 100 -3.73 -0.03 -4.67
C LEU A 100 -4.12 1.41 -4.98
N VAL A 101 -4.32 2.27 -3.97
CA VAL A 101 -4.56 3.70 -4.20
C VAL A 101 -3.39 4.37 -4.93
N LEU A 102 -2.14 4.03 -4.60
CA LEU A 102 -0.98 4.52 -5.36
C LEU A 102 -0.97 4.02 -6.81
N LEU A 103 -1.34 2.76 -7.03
CA LEU A 103 -1.45 2.15 -8.35
C LEU A 103 -2.68 2.59 -9.14
N LEU A 104 -3.59 3.39 -8.58
CA LEU A 104 -4.81 3.83 -9.25
C LEU A 104 -4.61 4.30 -10.71
N PRO A 105 -3.55 5.05 -11.09
CA PRO A 105 -3.31 5.38 -12.49
C PRO A 105 -3.18 4.22 -13.44
N THR A 106 -2.59 3.11 -12.99
CA THR A 106 -2.21 1.99 -13.86
C THR A 106 -3.43 1.19 -14.27
N TYR A 107 -4.43 1.11 -13.40
CA TYR A 107 -5.66 0.35 -13.65
C TYR A 107 -6.91 1.22 -13.81
N ARG A 108 -6.76 2.55 -13.94
CA ARG A 108 -7.92 3.43 -14.15
C ARG A 108 -8.70 3.12 -15.42
N GLY A 109 -8.04 2.64 -16.47
CA GLY A 109 -8.72 2.16 -17.68
C GLY A 109 -9.68 1.02 -17.38
N VAL A 110 -9.28 0.10 -16.50
CA VAL A 110 -10.10 -1.03 -16.04
C VAL A 110 -11.35 -0.53 -15.31
N LEU A 111 -11.22 0.48 -14.45
CA LEU A 111 -12.36 1.09 -13.73
C LEU A 111 -13.39 1.76 -14.65
N ARG A 112 -13.04 2.02 -15.92
CA ARG A 112 -13.99 2.56 -16.90
C ARG A 112 -14.91 1.48 -17.48
N GLY A 113 -14.49 0.21 -17.42
CA GLY A 113 -15.26 -0.93 -17.87
C GLY A 113 -16.40 -1.31 -16.92
N SER A 114 -16.77 -2.60 -16.92
CA SER A 114 -17.79 -3.11 -16.02
C SER A 114 -17.28 -3.19 -14.58
N VAL A 115 -18.16 -2.92 -13.61
CA VAL A 115 -17.87 -3.04 -12.17
C VAL A 115 -17.32 -4.42 -11.83
N GLY A 116 -17.94 -5.47 -12.37
CA GLY A 116 -17.55 -6.85 -12.09
C GLY A 116 -16.14 -7.15 -12.56
N PHE A 117 -15.79 -6.75 -13.80
CA PHE A 117 -14.42 -6.96 -14.30
C PHE A 117 -13.40 -6.16 -13.50
N ALA A 118 -13.71 -4.91 -13.16
CA ALA A 118 -12.81 -4.08 -12.36
C ALA A 118 -12.59 -4.64 -10.95
N LEU A 119 -13.63 -5.19 -10.34
CA LEU A 119 -13.52 -5.86 -9.04
C LEU A 119 -12.63 -7.10 -9.13
N VAL A 120 -12.89 -7.98 -10.10
CA VAL A 120 -12.07 -9.19 -10.31
C VAL A 120 -10.62 -8.82 -10.58
N PHE A 121 -10.36 -7.79 -11.38
CA PHE A 121 -9.01 -7.30 -11.64
C PHE A 121 -8.32 -6.81 -10.36
N VAL A 122 -8.99 -5.99 -9.54
CA VAL A 122 -8.39 -5.46 -8.31
C VAL A 122 -8.13 -6.58 -7.30
N LEU A 123 -9.04 -7.55 -7.17
CA LEU A 123 -8.83 -8.72 -6.32
C LEU A 123 -7.70 -9.63 -6.83
N GLY A 124 -7.60 -9.82 -8.15
CA GLY A 124 -6.49 -10.55 -8.75
C GLY A 124 -5.14 -9.86 -8.53
N LEU A 125 -5.12 -8.53 -8.69
CA LEU A 125 -3.94 -7.71 -8.43
C LEU A 125 -3.54 -7.76 -6.94
N SER A 126 -4.51 -7.68 -6.03
CA SER A 126 -4.22 -7.78 -4.59
C SER A 126 -3.74 -9.16 -4.20
N ALA A 127 -4.27 -10.23 -4.80
CA ALA A 127 -3.78 -11.59 -4.58
C ALA A 127 -2.33 -11.74 -5.07
N LEU A 128 -1.99 -11.18 -6.25
CA LEU A 128 -0.62 -11.21 -6.76
C LEU A 128 0.34 -10.46 -5.83
N ILE A 129 -0.01 -9.23 -5.45
CA ILE A 129 0.82 -8.37 -4.60
C ILE A 129 0.94 -8.97 -3.18
N GLY A 130 -0.17 -9.42 -2.61
CA GLY A 130 -0.23 -10.04 -1.29
C GLY A 130 0.59 -11.31 -1.23
N ASN A 131 0.41 -12.24 -2.19
CA ASN A 131 1.23 -13.45 -2.27
C ASN A 131 2.72 -13.14 -2.41
N ALA A 132 3.09 -12.15 -3.22
CA ALA A 132 4.49 -11.75 -3.34
C ALA A 132 5.05 -11.26 -2.00
N ASN A 133 4.30 -10.43 -1.26
CA ASN A 133 4.69 -9.96 0.07
C ASN A 133 4.89 -11.12 1.04
N GLU A 134 3.92 -12.03 1.13
CA GLU A 134 3.98 -13.23 1.98
C GLU A 134 5.16 -14.13 1.65
N MET A 135 5.46 -14.32 0.35
CA MET A 135 6.63 -15.10 -0.08
C MET A 135 7.95 -14.47 0.40
N PHE A 136 8.10 -13.15 0.33
CA PHE A 136 9.30 -12.46 0.81
C PHE A 136 9.44 -12.57 2.33
N GLU A 137 8.35 -12.38 3.05
CA GLU A 137 8.32 -12.50 4.50
C GLU A 137 8.62 -13.94 4.95
N PHE A 138 8.00 -14.93 4.31
CA PHE A 138 8.26 -16.34 4.58
C PHE A 138 9.73 -16.69 4.34
N ALA A 139 10.31 -16.28 3.21
CA ALA A 139 11.73 -16.52 2.91
C ALA A 139 12.67 -15.83 3.92
N TRP A 140 12.31 -14.63 4.38
CA TRP A 140 13.06 -13.91 5.42
C TRP A 140 12.99 -14.64 6.78
N ARG A 141 11.81 -15.10 7.19
CA ARG A 141 11.60 -15.83 8.45
C ARG A 141 12.31 -17.18 8.43
N LEU A 142 12.26 -17.92 7.32
CA LEU A 142 12.95 -19.21 7.17
C LEU A 142 14.47 -19.07 7.39
N ARG A 143 15.07 -17.97 6.91
CA ARG A 143 16.51 -17.68 7.10
C ARG A 143 16.89 -17.35 8.54
N ARG A 144 15.96 -16.89 9.36
CA ARG A 144 16.20 -16.56 10.78
C ARG A 144 16.09 -17.77 11.71
N GLY A 145 15.59 -18.91 11.21
CA GLY A 145 15.45 -20.16 11.94
C GLY A 145 14.37 -20.12 13.04
N GLY A 146 13.95 -21.30 13.51
CA GLY A 146 13.22 -21.43 14.77
C GLY A 146 11.69 -21.28 14.74
N VAL A 147 11.04 -21.29 13.57
CA VAL A 147 9.56 -21.20 13.49
C VAL A 147 8.96 -22.40 12.78
N ASP A 148 7.88 -22.94 13.35
CA ASP A 148 7.07 -24.00 12.74
C ASP A 148 6.40 -23.49 11.45
N VAL A 149 6.70 -24.16 10.35
CA VAL A 149 6.18 -23.85 9.00
C VAL A 149 4.66 -23.86 8.96
N SER A 150 4.00 -24.72 9.75
CA SER A 150 2.54 -24.83 9.79
C SER A 150 1.88 -23.58 10.37
N VAL A 151 2.49 -22.97 11.39
CA VAL A 151 2.03 -21.72 12.01
C VAL A 151 2.20 -20.57 11.03
N LEU A 152 3.35 -20.50 10.35
CA LEU A 152 3.61 -19.48 9.32
C LEU A 152 2.60 -19.55 8.18
N TYR A 153 2.26 -20.74 7.70
CA TYR A 153 1.30 -20.91 6.62
C TYR A 153 -0.11 -20.45 7.01
N ARG A 154 -0.54 -20.76 8.24
CA ARG A 154 -1.84 -20.30 8.76
C ARG A 154 -1.90 -18.79 8.88
N ASP A 155 -0.82 -18.17 9.36
CA ASP A 155 -0.68 -16.72 9.48
C ASP A 155 -0.83 -16.04 8.11
N THR A 156 -0.04 -16.50 7.13
CA THR A 156 -0.08 -16.05 5.73
C THR A 156 -1.49 -16.15 5.12
N MET A 157 -2.23 -17.23 5.37
CA MET A 157 -3.61 -17.35 4.87
C MET A 157 -4.55 -16.30 5.48
N GLN A 158 -4.36 -15.96 6.74
CA GLN A 158 -5.14 -14.91 7.38
C GLN A 158 -4.75 -13.53 6.82
N ASP A 159 -3.47 -13.30 6.54
CA ASP A 159 -3.00 -12.05 5.90
C ASP A 159 -3.53 -11.87 4.49
N LEU A 160 -3.62 -12.94 3.71
CA LEU A 160 -4.26 -12.89 2.39
C LEU A 160 -5.74 -12.48 2.47
N ILE A 161 -6.50 -12.97 3.46
CA ILE A 161 -7.90 -12.55 3.67
C ILE A 161 -7.97 -11.06 3.99
N VAL A 162 -7.05 -10.55 4.80
CA VAL A 162 -7.06 -9.14 5.19
C VAL A 162 -6.57 -8.22 4.06
N ASN A 163 -5.63 -8.70 3.25
CA ASN A 163 -5.26 -8.06 1.99
C ASN A 163 -6.48 -7.91 1.06
N VAL A 164 -7.34 -8.93 0.96
CA VAL A 164 -8.61 -8.83 0.20
C VAL A 164 -9.50 -7.71 0.77
N ALA A 165 -9.62 -7.58 2.08
CA ALA A 165 -10.39 -6.49 2.70
C ALA A 165 -9.78 -5.11 2.36
N GLY A 166 -8.46 -4.97 2.38
CA GLY A 166 -7.77 -3.74 1.94
C GLY A 166 -8.02 -3.44 0.46
N ALA A 167 -8.01 -4.48 -0.38
CA ALA A 167 -8.29 -4.35 -1.81
C ALA A 167 -9.72 -3.91 -2.11
N LEU A 168 -10.70 -4.46 -1.40
CA LEU A 168 -12.10 -4.01 -1.47
C LEU A 168 -12.23 -2.55 -1.03
N THR A 169 -11.51 -2.14 0.01
CA THR A 169 -11.48 -0.75 0.48
C THR A 169 -10.96 0.19 -0.61
N ALA A 170 -9.80 -0.14 -1.19
CA ALA A 170 -9.23 0.62 -2.30
C ALA A 170 -10.15 0.64 -3.53
N PHE A 171 -10.79 -0.49 -3.85
CA PHE A 171 -11.77 -0.57 -4.94
C PHE A 171 -12.94 0.38 -4.71
N VAL A 172 -13.51 0.41 -3.50
CA VAL A 172 -14.62 1.32 -3.16
C VAL A 172 -14.19 2.78 -3.29
N ILE A 173 -13.01 3.14 -2.80
CA ILE A 173 -12.43 4.49 -2.97
C ILE A 173 -12.33 4.82 -4.45
N ALA A 174 -11.65 3.98 -5.22
CA ALA A 174 -11.41 4.16 -6.65
C ALA A 174 -12.73 4.27 -7.45
N TRP A 175 -13.70 3.41 -7.14
CA TRP A 175 -14.99 3.37 -7.79
C TRP A 175 -15.82 4.64 -7.51
N ARG A 176 -15.85 5.10 -6.25
CA ARG A 176 -16.54 6.35 -5.88
C ARG A 176 -15.96 7.55 -6.61
N LEU A 177 -14.63 7.63 -6.66
CA LEU A 177 -13.92 8.67 -7.39
C LEU A 177 -14.26 8.64 -8.88
N GLN A 178 -14.23 7.47 -9.50
CA GLN A 178 -14.57 7.30 -10.91
C GLN A 178 -16.03 7.67 -11.21
N ARG A 179 -16.98 7.38 -10.30
CA ARG A 179 -18.39 7.80 -10.46
C ARG A 179 -18.56 9.30 -10.35
N ALA A 180 -17.89 9.95 -9.40
CA ALA A 180 -17.94 11.40 -9.24
C ALA A 180 -17.42 12.12 -10.50
N GLU A 181 -16.34 11.61 -11.08
CA GLU A 181 -15.79 12.12 -12.35
C GLU A 181 -16.78 12.01 -13.52
N ARG A 182 -17.50 10.88 -13.63
CA ARG A 182 -18.48 10.71 -14.72
C ARG A 182 -19.65 11.69 -14.61
N ARG A 183 -20.11 11.97 -13.39
CA ARG A 183 -21.20 12.93 -13.15
C ARG A 183 -20.81 14.36 -13.53
N ALA A 184 -19.58 14.77 -13.20
CA ALA A 184 -19.07 16.10 -13.52
C ALA A 184 -18.83 16.34 -15.03
N VAL A 185 -18.85 15.31 -15.87
CA VAL A 185 -18.73 15.42 -17.34
C VAL A 185 -20.11 15.42 -18.02
N SER A 186 -21.15 14.94 -17.34
CA SER A 186 -22.52 14.91 -17.85
C SER A 186 -23.35 16.16 -17.52
N GLU A 187 -22.82 17.04 -16.69
CA GLU A 187 -23.37 18.36 -16.34
C GLU A 187 -22.70 19.45 -17.17
#